data_AF-A0AAV6CYN9-F1
#
_entry.id   AF-A0AAV6CYN9-F1
#
_cell.length_a   1.000
_cell.length_b   1.000
_cell.length_c   1.000
_cell.angle_alpha   90.00
_cell.angle_beta   90.00
_cell.angle_gamma   90.00
#
_symmetry.space_group_name_H-M   'P 1'
#
loop_
_entity.id
_entity.type
_entity.pdbx_description
1 polymer ?
#
loop_
_entity_poly.entity_id
_entity_poly.type
_entity_poly.pdbx_seq_one_letter_code
_entity_poly.pdbx_strand_id
1 'polypeptide(L)'
;EIVYDSEGQLLTGTFMDYLIPSASEVPSVAITHLVTPSTVHELGTKGAGEGGTIGATAALANAIADALSLSDVRLPLTPDRIIALIR
;
A
#
# COMPACT_ATOMS: atom_id res chain seq x y z
N GLU A 1 9.93 -1.86 -5.59
CA GLU A 1 9.98 -0.38 -5.69
C GLU A 1 10.76 0.00 -6.95
N ILE A 2 10.67 1.25 -7.41
CA ILE A 2 11.49 1.70 -8.54
C ILE A 2 12.87 2.09 -8.01
N VAL A 3 13.94 1.44 -8.46
CA VAL A 3 15.31 1.68 -7.99
C VAL A 3 16.22 2.12 -9.15
N TYR A 4 16.98 3.18 -8.91
CA TYR A 4 18.02 3.66 -9.81
C TYR A 4 19.40 3.54 -9.15
N ASP A 5 20.43 3.25 -9.93
CA ASP A 5 21.82 3.35 -9.46
C ASP A 5 22.36 4.80 -9.50
N SER A 6 23.62 4.99 -9.11
CA SER A 6 24.28 6.29 -9.08
C SER A 6 24.50 6.90 -10.47
N GLU A 7 24.42 6.12 -11.53
CA GLU A 7 24.57 6.55 -12.92
C GLU A 7 23.20 6.79 -13.60
N GLY A 8 22.10 6.63 -12.84
CA GLY A 8 20.74 6.84 -13.33
C GLY A 8 20.17 5.66 -14.12
N GLN A 9 20.78 4.47 -14.07
CA GLN A 9 20.22 3.29 -14.70
C GLN A 9 19.07 2.72 -13.86
N LEU A 10 17.95 2.38 -14.51
CA LEU A 10 16.82 1.73 -13.86
C LEU A 10 17.14 0.26 -13.60
N LEU A 11 17.33 -0.10 -12.33
CA LEU A 11 17.68 -1.46 -11.92
C LEU A 11 16.47 -2.41 -11.86
N THR A 12 15.28 -1.86 -11.65
CA THR A 12 14.03 -2.63 -11.49
C THR A 12 13.11 -2.48 -12.70
N GLY A 13 13.65 -2.67 -13.91
CA GLY A 13 12.96 -2.46 -15.17
C GLY A 13 12.05 -3.61 -15.63
N THR A 14 12.03 -4.72 -14.89
CA THR A 14 11.27 -5.94 -15.25
C THR A 14 10.44 -6.44 -14.07
N PHE A 15 9.49 -7.35 -14.31
CA PHE A 15 8.72 -8.00 -13.24
C PHE A 15 9.52 -9.03 -12.42
N MET A 16 10.76 -9.36 -12.82
CA MET A 16 11.65 -10.16 -11.96
C MET A 16 12.10 -9.35 -10.74
N ASP A 17 12.24 -8.03 -10.91
CA ASP A 17 12.81 -7.13 -9.91
C ASP A 17 11.76 -6.18 -9.31
N TYR A 18 10.77 -5.78 -10.12
CA TYR A 18 9.60 -5.02 -9.69
C TYR A 18 8.46 -5.97 -9.35
N LEU A 19 8.45 -6.43 -8.09
CA LEU A 19 7.47 -7.40 -7.61
C LEU A 19 6.06 -6.80 -7.59
N ILE A 20 5.12 -7.53 -8.19
CA ILE A 20 3.67 -7.29 -8.13
C ILE A 20 3.07 -8.44 -7.33
N PRO A 21 2.15 -8.17 -6.38
CA PRO A 21 1.55 -9.23 -5.57
C PRO A 21 0.82 -10.25 -6.46
N SER A 22 1.06 -11.52 -6.23
CA SER A 22 0.28 -12.62 -6.80
C SER A 22 -0.93 -12.93 -5.92
N ALA A 23 -1.75 -13.91 -6.34
CA ALA A 23 -2.89 -14.37 -5.57
C ALA A 23 -2.50 -14.91 -4.18
N SER A 24 -1.28 -15.41 -4.00
CA SER A 24 -0.82 -15.97 -2.72
C SER A 24 -0.43 -14.89 -1.70
N GLU A 25 -0.08 -13.68 -2.14
CA GLU A 25 0.32 -12.59 -1.25
C GLU A 25 -0.84 -11.69 -0.83
N VAL A 26 -1.95 -11.68 -1.58
CA VAL A 26 -3.11 -10.84 -1.26
C VAL A 26 -4.00 -11.54 -0.23
N PRO A 27 -4.23 -10.96 0.95
CA PRO A 27 -5.13 -11.55 1.94
C PRO A 27 -6.59 -11.45 1.50
N SER A 28 -7.46 -12.24 2.14
CA SER A 28 -8.91 -12.05 1.98
C SER A 28 -9.32 -10.67 2.48
N VAL A 29 -10.03 -9.91 1.65
CA VAL A 29 -10.47 -8.54 1.97
C VAL A 29 -11.94 -8.56 2.37
N ALA A 30 -12.24 -8.15 3.60
CA ALA A 30 -13.61 -7.88 4.03
C ALA A 30 -14.06 -6.50 3.53
N ILE A 31 -15.24 -6.44 2.91
CA ILE A 31 -15.78 -5.21 2.32
C ILE A 31 -17.07 -4.83 3.06
N THR A 32 -17.19 -3.56 3.45
CA THR A 32 -18.40 -2.97 4.04
C THR A 32 -18.72 -1.68 3.33
N HIS A 33 -20.02 -1.39 3.20
CA HIS A 33 -20.50 -0.18 2.54
C HIS A 33 -21.22 0.72 3.54
N LEU A 34 -20.91 2.02 3.46
CA LEU A 34 -21.71 3.08 4.07
C LEU A 34 -22.24 3.95 2.93
N VAL A 35 -23.53 4.28 2.99
CA VAL A 35 -24.19 5.00 1.92
C VAL A 35 -24.60 6.38 2.42
N THR A 36 -24.00 7.40 1.82
CA THR A 36 -24.42 8.80 1.99
C THR A 36 -24.49 9.41 0.59
N PRO A 37 -25.68 9.60 0.01
CA PRO A 37 -25.83 10.11 -1.34
C PRO A 37 -25.12 11.44 -1.58
N SER A 38 -24.65 11.67 -2.79
CA SER A 38 -24.21 13.00 -3.23
C SER A 38 -25.41 13.94 -3.34
N THR A 39 -25.30 15.18 -2.83
CA THR A 39 -26.34 16.21 -2.96
C THR A 39 -26.28 16.94 -4.31
N VAL A 40 -25.22 16.72 -5.10
CA VAL A 40 -24.93 17.48 -6.34
C VAL A 40 -24.92 16.61 -7.60
N HIS A 41 -25.09 15.30 -7.47
CA HIS A 41 -25.23 14.39 -8.60
C HIS A 41 -26.67 13.85 -8.62
N GLU A 42 -27.33 13.91 -9.78
CA GLU A 42 -28.76 13.55 -9.92
C GLU A 42 -29.08 12.13 -9.40
N LEU A 43 -28.17 11.19 -9.63
CA LEU A 43 -28.28 9.81 -9.16
C LEU A 43 -27.75 9.57 -7.73
N GLY A 44 -27.27 10.60 -7.04
CA GLY A 44 -26.67 10.49 -5.70
C GLY A 44 -25.35 9.71 -5.64
N THR A 45 -24.72 9.40 -6.78
CA THR A 45 -23.50 8.59 -6.87
C THR A 45 -22.24 9.37 -6.48
N LYS A 46 -21.20 8.62 -6.06
CA LYS A 46 -19.87 9.13 -5.72
C LYS A 46 -18.80 8.23 -6.33
N GLY A 47 -17.65 8.80 -6.69
CA GLY A 47 -16.49 8.02 -7.13
C GLY A 47 -15.88 7.23 -5.98
N ALA A 48 -15.43 6.01 -6.26
CA ALA A 48 -14.82 5.12 -5.26
C ALA A 48 -13.56 4.39 -5.75
N GLY A 49 -13.10 4.65 -6.98
CA GLY A 49 -12.03 3.88 -7.62
C GLY A 49 -10.68 3.93 -6.87
N GLU A 50 -10.36 5.07 -6.26
CA GLU A 50 -9.06 5.28 -5.59
C GLU A 50 -9.12 4.99 -4.08
N GLY A 51 -10.31 4.82 -3.51
CA GLY A 51 -10.49 4.73 -2.05
C GLY A 51 -9.69 3.59 -1.42
N GLY A 52 -9.64 2.44 -2.10
CA GLY A 52 -8.82 1.30 -1.67
C GLY A 52 -7.33 1.58 -1.71
N THR A 53 -6.83 2.20 -2.78
CA THR A 53 -5.40 2.51 -2.97
C THR A 53 -4.89 3.53 -1.96
N ILE A 54 -5.71 4.53 -1.61
CA ILE A 54 -5.36 5.58 -0.66
C ILE A 54 -5.25 4.99 0.76
N GLY A 55 -6.30 4.32 1.22
CA GLY A 55 -6.40 3.87 2.62
C GLY A 55 -5.52 2.67 2.95
N ALA A 56 -5.41 1.70 2.02
CA ALA A 56 -4.72 0.43 2.30
C ALA A 56 -3.25 0.61 2.66
N THR A 57 -2.55 1.51 1.96
CA THR A 57 -1.13 1.77 2.17
C THR A 57 -0.84 2.30 3.57
N ALA A 58 -1.64 3.28 4.03
CA ALA A 58 -1.51 3.83 5.38
C ALA A 58 -1.91 2.82 6.46
N ALA A 59 -2.96 2.04 6.23
CA ALA A 59 -3.40 1.00 7.17
C ALA A 59 -2.31 -0.06 7.40
N LEU A 60 -1.63 -0.52 6.34
CA LEU A 60 -0.52 -1.47 6.44
C LEU A 60 0.68 -0.88 7.18
N ALA A 61 1.07 0.36 6.87
CA ALA A 61 2.18 1.02 7.56
C ALA A 61 1.89 1.16 9.07
N ASN A 62 0.69 1.60 9.44
CA ASN A 62 0.28 1.74 10.85
C ASN A 62 0.24 0.38 11.56
N ALA A 63 -0.25 -0.68 10.91
CA ALA A 63 -0.27 -2.01 11.50
C ALA A 63 1.14 -2.54 11.81
N ILE A 64 2.11 -2.27 10.93
CA ILE A 64 3.51 -2.66 11.16
C ILE A 64 4.15 -1.78 12.24
N ALA A 65 3.91 -0.47 12.22
CA ALA A 65 4.40 0.44 13.27
C ALA A 65 3.89 0.02 14.67
N ASP A 66 2.60 -0.29 14.78
CA ASP A 66 1.97 -0.79 16.00
C ASP A 66 2.60 -2.11 16.46
N ALA A 67 2.75 -3.09 15.55
CA ALA A 67 3.38 -4.37 15.86
C ALA A 67 4.84 -4.25 16.35
N LEU A 68 5.54 -3.19 15.94
CA LEU A 68 6.92 -2.91 16.33
C LEU A 68 7.04 -1.88 17.48
N SER A 69 5.92 -1.36 18.00
CA SER A 69 5.89 -0.29 19.01
C SER A 69 6.68 0.97 18.58
N LEU A 70 6.58 1.34 17.30
CA LEU A 70 7.19 2.53 16.71
C LEU A 70 6.14 3.62 16.47
N SER A 71 6.57 4.89 16.49
CA SER A 71 5.70 6.03 16.14
C SER A 71 5.29 6.03 14.66
N ASP A 72 6.18 5.56 13.79
CA ASP A 72 6.04 5.58 12.35
C ASP A 72 7.00 4.58 11.70
N VAL A 73 6.71 4.25 10.44
CA VAL A 73 7.56 3.41 9.58
C VAL A 73 7.54 3.94 8.16
N ARG A 74 8.62 3.70 7.41
CA ARG A 74 8.75 4.17 6.02
C ARG A 74 8.62 3.03 5.02
N LEU A 75 7.71 3.19 4.07
CA LEU A 75 7.51 2.25 2.97
C LEU A 75 8.59 2.37 1.87
N PRO A 76 8.80 1.30 1.06
CA PRO A 76 8.29 -0.05 1.27
C PRO A 76 8.91 -0.74 2.49
N LEU A 77 8.16 -1.66 3.10
CA LEU A 77 8.58 -2.46 4.26
C LEU A 77 8.96 -3.87 3.81
N THR A 78 10.09 -3.98 3.11
CA THR A 78 10.66 -5.28 2.71
C THR A 78 11.19 -6.03 3.94
N PRO A 79 11.34 -7.37 3.88
CA PRO A 79 11.86 -8.16 5.00
C PRO A 79 13.17 -7.61 5.59
N ASP A 80 14.12 -7.20 4.75
CA ASP A 80 15.40 -6.63 5.21
C ASP A 80 15.22 -5.31 5.96
N ARG A 81 14.30 -4.44 5.50
CA ARG A 81 13.98 -3.18 6.18
C ARG A 81 13.27 -3.42 7.50
N ILE A 82 12.38 -4.40 7.58
CA ILE A 82 11.72 -4.78 8.84
C ILE A 82 12.74 -5.35 9.83
N ILE A 83 13.64 -6.24 9.39
CA ILE A 83 14.71 -6.80 10.24
C ILE A 83 15.60 -5.69 10.80
N ALA A 84 15.92 -4.67 9.99
CA ALA A 84 16.71 -3.52 10.44
C ALA A 84 15.99 -2.66 11.50
N LEU A 85 14.66 -2.69 11.59
CA LEU A 85 13.88 -1.99 12.61
C LEU A 85 13.77 -2.77 13.94
N ILE A 86 14.02 -4.08 13.91
CA ILE A 86 13.89 -4.97 15.08
C ILE A 86 15.23 -5.13 15.83
N ARG A 87 16.35 -4.86 15.15
CA ARG A 87 17.71 -4.98 15.70
C ARG A 87 18.19 -3.68 16.33
#